data_AF-A0A7S4KEQ2-F1
#
_entry.id   AF-A0A7S4KEQ2-F1
#
_cell.length_a   1.000
_cell.length_b   1.000
_cell.length_c   1.000
_cell.angle_alpha   90.00
_cell.angle_beta   90.00
_cell.angle_gamma   90.00
#
_symmetry.space_group_name_H-M   'P 1'
#
loop_
_entity.id
_entity.type
_entity.pdbx_description
1 polymer ?
#
loop_
_entity_poly.entity_id
_entity_poly.type
_entity_poly.pdbx_seq_one_letter_code
_entity_poly.pdbx_strand_id
1 'polypeptide(L)'
;QKKKQKQVTLRLKETFDQLVRSHFRPYQGILCCGHLRTRLQLHPNPITSFIPTLTNNVEDPSLFPSMLSIIGFLPAVRVVGLPATSIHVVLPDPLSQSDTLTHPQGGTQSLRRVNPFCYMLFEALNRESACAVVRLDGAGWYAVVQPHSEKKNVALVLSVLPRNSFVPGIGPMSCLIRGKEPNLLLQMHQKLEDASSEFIEHHHFSLSKEGLEVQLKKVCEYASDPEKFDLLLDKCEHFRHLAFLHLCPQLLLSVANVVKHVMKQYENKGENGQHIIAFLTKLISKLKELNLDQPLVVD
;
A
#
# COMPACT_ATOMS: atom_id res chain seq x y z
N GLN A 1 18.66 -46.95 -22.33
CA GLN A 1 18.39 -45.50 -22.50
C GLN A 1 16.97 -45.09 -22.09
N LYS A 2 15.90 -45.73 -22.58
CA LYS A 2 14.49 -45.41 -22.21
C LYS A 2 14.18 -45.40 -20.70
N LYS A 3 14.75 -46.33 -19.91
CA LYS A 3 14.58 -46.36 -18.44
C LYS A 3 15.24 -45.16 -17.73
N LYS A 4 16.44 -44.74 -18.16
CA LYS A 4 17.13 -43.55 -17.63
C LYS A 4 16.36 -42.26 -17.96
N GLN A 5 15.84 -42.14 -19.19
CA GLN A 5 15.00 -41.00 -19.59
C GLN A 5 13.71 -40.90 -18.76
N LYS A 6 13.03 -42.02 -18.51
CA LYS A 6 11.83 -42.08 -17.67
C LYS A 6 12.13 -41.67 -16.21
N GLN A 7 13.29 -42.08 -15.68
CA GLN A 7 13.71 -41.73 -14.33
C GLN A 7 14.07 -40.24 -14.18
N VAL A 8 14.71 -39.64 -15.17
CA VAL A 8 15.00 -38.19 -15.19
C VAL A 8 13.70 -37.38 -15.25
N THR A 9 12.75 -37.80 -16.10
CA THR A 9 11.44 -37.13 -16.23
C THR A 9 10.64 -37.19 -14.93
N LEU A 10 10.69 -38.32 -14.21
CA LEU A 10 10.03 -38.48 -12.91
C LEU A 10 10.61 -37.51 -11.86
N ARG A 11 11.94 -37.46 -11.73
CA ARG A 11 12.62 -36.58 -10.76
C ARG A 11 12.38 -35.10 -11.06
N LEU A 12 12.34 -34.74 -12.34
CA LEU A 12 12.02 -33.37 -12.75
C LEU A 12 10.60 -32.99 -12.30
N LYS A 13 9.63 -33.89 -12.54
CA LYS A 13 8.26 -33.69 -12.07
C LYS A 13 8.18 -33.53 -10.55
N GLU A 14 8.83 -34.42 -9.80
CA GLU A 14 8.86 -34.33 -8.33
C GLU A 14 9.46 -33.01 -7.83
N THR A 15 10.52 -32.54 -8.49
CA THR A 15 11.17 -31.26 -8.16
C THR A 15 10.24 -30.08 -8.47
N PHE A 16 9.56 -30.08 -9.61
CA PHE A 16 8.58 -29.04 -9.94
C PHE A 16 7.37 -29.08 -9.01
N ASP A 17 6.85 -30.26 -8.68
CA ASP A 17 5.73 -30.42 -7.74
C ASP A 17 6.12 -29.88 -6.36
N GLN A 18 7.36 -30.12 -5.91
CA GLN A 18 7.89 -29.55 -4.67
C GLN A 18 8.00 -28.03 -4.74
N LEU A 19 8.56 -27.48 -5.83
CA LEU A 19 8.66 -26.04 -6.05
C LEU A 19 7.27 -25.36 -6.01
N VAL A 20 6.29 -25.94 -6.70
CA VAL A 20 4.91 -25.44 -6.75
C VAL A 20 4.28 -25.45 -5.35
N ARG A 21 4.44 -26.54 -4.60
CA ARG A 21 3.89 -26.65 -3.23
C ARG A 21 4.52 -25.67 -2.25
N SER A 22 5.81 -25.39 -2.40
CA SER A 22 6.56 -24.51 -1.50
C SER A 22 6.35 -23.03 -1.79
N HIS A 23 6.25 -22.62 -3.07
CA HIS A 23 6.30 -21.20 -3.45
C HIS A 23 5.07 -20.67 -4.19
N PHE A 24 4.28 -21.54 -4.81
CA PHE A 24 3.16 -21.14 -5.67
C PHE A 24 1.81 -21.54 -5.12
N ARG A 25 1.75 -21.96 -3.84
CA ARG A 25 0.50 -22.30 -3.19
C ARG A 25 -0.34 -21.04 -3.00
N PRO A 26 -1.57 -20.98 -3.55
CA PRO A 26 -2.46 -19.86 -3.31
C PRO A 26 -2.83 -19.82 -1.84
N TYR A 27 -2.95 -18.62 -1.31
CA TYR A 27 -3.50 -18.43 0.02
C TYR A 27 -5.00 -18.65 -0.02
N GLN A 28 -5.54 -19.42 0.93
CA GLN A 28 -6.97 -19.65 1.09
C GLN A 28 -7.42 -19.11 2.44
N GLY A 29 -8.53 -18.37 2.45
CA GLY A 29 -9.08 -17.79 3.66
C GLY A 29 -10.60 -17.60 3.57
N ILE A 30 -11.16 -17.03 4.62
CA ILE A 30 -12.59 -16.71 4.72
C ILE A 30 -12.72 -15.22 5.05
N LEU A 31 -13.42 -14.46 4.21
CA LEU A 31 -13.84 -13.10 4.53
C LEU A 31 -15.20 -13.13 5.23
N CYS A 32 -15.30 -12.45 6.36
CA CYS A 32 -16.50 -12.38 7.17
C CYS A 32 -16.91 -10.93 7.41
N CYS A 33 -18.21 -10.65 7.38
CA CYS A 33 -18.82 -9.40 7.87
C CYS A 33 -20.07 -9.78 8.67
N GLY A 34 -19.94 -9.87 10.00
CA GLY A 34 -20.98 -10.45 10.85
C GLY A 34 -21.28 -11.91 10.47
N HIS A 35 -22.52 -12.19 10.06
CA HIS A 35 -22.94 -13.53 9.61
C HIS A 35 -22.66 -13.81 8.13
N LEU A 36 -22.33 -12.77 7.35
CA LEU A 36 -21.95 -12.94 5.95
C LEU A 36 -20.53 -13.48 5.90
N ARG A 37 -20.33 -14.60 5.21
CA ARG A 37 -19.03 -15.25 5.09
C ARG A 37 -18.82 -15.80 3.71
N THR A 38 -17.59 -15.74 3.22
CA THR A 38 -17.25 -16.37 1.97
C THR A 38 -15.79 -16.81 1.90
N ARG A 39 -15.54 -17.91 1.21
CA ARG A 39 -14.19 -18.39 0.96
C ARG A 39 -13.56 -17.61 -0.18
N LEU A 40 -12.28 -17.29 -0.02
CA LEU A 40 -11.51 -16.51 -0.95
C LEU A 40 -10.10 -17.08 -1.14
N GLN A 41 -9.45 -16.57 -2.16
CA GLN A 41 -8.02 -16.65 -2.36
C GLN A 41 -7.42 -15.24 -2.36
N LEU A 42 -6.21 -15.12 -1.81
CA LEU A 42 -5.42 -13.89 -1.89
C LEU A 42 -4.25 -14.07 -2.84
N HIS A 43 -4.04 -13.08 -3.71
CA HIS A 43 -2.94 -13.08 -4.66
C HIS A 43 -2.20 -11.73 -4.69
N PRO A 44 -0.86 -11.69 -4.53
CA PRO A 44 0.03 -12.81 -4.21
C PRO A 44 -0.24 -13.39 -2.80
N ASN A 45 0.35 -14.53 -2.45
CA ASN A 45 0.10 -15.16 -1.14
C ASN A 45 0.70 -14.29 -0.03
N PRO A 46 -0.07 -13.76 0.95
CA PRO A 46 0.44 -12.91 2.02
C PRO A 46 1.64 -13.52 2.73
N ILE A 47 1.61 -14.81 3.07
CA ILE A 47 2.67 -15.51 3.80
C ILE A 47 4.02 -15.43 3.06
N THR A 48 4.02 -15.37 1.73
CA THR A 48 5.24 -15.28 0.92
C THR A 48 5.52 -13.87 0.42
N SER A 49 4.61 -12.92 0.64
CA SER A 49 4.68 -11.56 0.08
C SER A 49 5.20 -10.52 1.07
N PHE A 50 5.30 -10.85 2.35
CA PHE A 50 5.92 -9.98 3.33
C PHE A 50 7.38 -9.77 2.95
N ILE A 51 7.74 -8.53 2.66
CA ILE A 51 9.12 -8.15 2.39
C ILE A 51 9.80 -8.00 3.77
N PRO A 52 10.87 -8.74 4.09
CA PRO A 52 11.53 -8.67 5.40
C PRO A 52 12.24 -7.34 5.68
N THR A 53 12.24 -6.43 4.72
CA THR A 53 12.95 -5.16 4.82
C THR A 53 11.93 -4.09 5.15
N LEU A 54 12.03 -3.49 6.34
CA LEU A 54 11.94 -2.03 6.58
C LEU A 54 11.66 -1.68 8.04
N THR A 55 11.28 -2.63 8.90
CA THR A 55 11.27 -2.42 10.36
C THR A 55 11.89 -3.62 11.06
N ASN A 56 12.63 -3.39 12.15
CA ASN A 56 13.18 -4.47 13.01
C ASN A 56 12.08 -5.33 13.66
N ASN A 57 10.80 -5.01 13.42
CA ASN A 57 9.63 -5.79 13.76
C ASN A 57 9.13 -6.51 12.50
N VAL A 58 9.87 -7.52 12.04
CA VAL A 58 9.39 -8.39 10.96
C VAL A 58 8.13 -9.08 11.46
N GLU A 59 6.97 -8.64 10.98
CA GLU A 59 5.70 -9.33 11.19
C GLU A 59 5.88 -10.74 10.67
N ASP A 60 5.81 -11.74 11.56
CA ASP A 60 5.96 -13.14 11.16
C ASP A 60 4.84 -13.48 10.17
N PRO A 61 5.17 -13.76 8.89
CA PRO A 61 4.20 -14.06 7.85
C PRO A 61 3.28 -15.24 8.17
N SER A 62 3.77 -16.16 9.01
CA SER A 62 3.03 -17.33 9.44
C SER A 62 1.82 -17.00 10.33
N LEU A 63 1.78 -15.78 10.88
CA LEU A 63 0.67 -15.29 11.71
C LEU A 63 -0.53 -14.79 10.89
N PHE A 64 -0.45 -14.75 9.56
CA PHE A 64 -1.55 -14.24 8.74
C PHE A 64 -2.81 -15.13 8.86
N PRO A 65 -3.95 -14.59 9.32
CA PRO A 65 -5.10 -15.38 9.76
C PRO A 65 -5.94 -15.94 8.62
N SER A 66 -6.37 -17.20 8.72
CA SER A 66 -7.31 -17.80 7.76
C SER A 66 -8.72 -17.19 7.78
N MET A 67 -9.06 -16.42 8.82
CA MET A 67 -10.33 -15.72 8.96
C MET A 67 -10.13 -14.21 9.00
N LEU A 68 -10.62 -13.52 7.98
CA LEU A 68 -10.54 -12.08 7.78
C LEU A 68 -11.87 -11.45 8.20
N SER A 69 -11.92 -10.86 9.39
CA SER A 69 -13.16 -10.29 9.92
C SER A 69 -13.22 -8.80 9.65
N ILE A 70 -14.21 -8.37 8.85
CA ILE A 70 -14.58 -6.97 8.70
C ILE A 70 -15.18 -6.48 10.02
N ILE A 71 -14.60 -5.43 10.57
CA ILE A 71 -14.97 -4.84 11.87
C ILE A 71 -15.59 -3.46 11.76
N GLY A 72 -15.58 -2.87 10.56
CA GLY A 72 -16.12 -1.54 10.31
C GLY A 72 -15.84 -1.05 8.91
N PHE A 73 -16.28 0.18 8.63
CA PHE A 73 -16.09 0.85 7.35
C PHE A 73 -15.56 2.26 7.57
N LEU A 74 -14.75 2.76 6.66
CA LEU A 74 -14.26 4.14 6.67
C LEU A 74 -14.48 4.79 5.30
N PRO A 75 -14.67 6.11 5.25
CA PRO A 75 -14.62 6.84 3.98
C PRO A 75 -13.28 6.58 3.28
N ALA A 76 -13.32 6.33 1.97
CA ALA A 76 -12.13 5.99 1.19
C ALA A 76 -11.07 7.09 1.29
N VAL A 77 -11.48 8.36 1.33
CA VAL A 77 -10.61 9.53 1.50
C VAL A 77 -9.73 9.48 2.75
N ARG A 78 -10.14 8.75 3.81
CA ARG A 78 -9.38 8.61 5.06
C ARG A 78 -8.30 7.54 5.00
N VAL A 79 -8.36 6.64 4.03
CA VAL A 79 -7.40 5.54 3.86
C VAL A 79 -6.50 5.72 2.63
N VAL A 80 -6.72 6.79 1.85
CA VAL A 80 -5.84 7.15 0.74
C VAL A 80 -4.44 7.41 1.30
N GLY A 81 -3.44 6.74 0.72
CA GLY A 81 -2.05 6.91 1.12
C GLY A 81 -1.73 6.35 2.50
N LEU A 82 -2.45 5.33 3.00
CA LEU A 82 -1.95 4.55 4.12
C LEU A 82 -0.83 3.61 3.65
N PRO A 83 0.26 3.48 4.43
CA PRO A 83 1.31 2.52 4.12
C PRO A 83 0.77 1.11 4.22
N ALA A 84 1.01 0.30 3.19
CA ALA A 84 0.68 -1.12 3.21
C ALA A 84 1.98 -1.94 3.30
N THR A 85 2.03 -2.94 4.18
CA THR A 85 3.12 -3.93 4.21
C THR A 85 3.01 -4.91 3.05
N SER A 86 1.80 -5.19 2.60
CA SER A 86 1.52 -6.01 1.41
C SER A 86 0.14 -5.72 0.81
N ILE A 87 -0.02 -5.96 -0.48
CA ILE A 87 -1.27 -5.71 -1.22
C ILE A 87 -1.67 -6.98 -1.96
N HIS A 88 -2.95 -7.37 -1.85
CA HIS A 88 -3.47 -8.62 -2.37
C HIS A 88 -4.80 -8.42 -3.09
N VAL A 89 -4.95 -9.03 -4.26
CA VAL A 89 -6.24 -9.18 -4.93
C VAL A 89 -7.04 -10.26 -4.22
N VAL A 90 -8.30 -9.95 -3.90
CA VAL A 90 -9.27 -10.88 -3.34
C VAL A 90 -10.00 -11.60 -4.47
N LEU A 91 -9.80 -12.90 -4.56
CA LEU A 91 -10.40 -13.76 -5.58
C LEU A 91 -11.41 -14.71 -4.93
N PRO A 92 -12.53 -15.04 -5.60
CA PRO A 92 -13.39 -16.14 -5.18
C PRO A 92 -12.61 -17.45 -5.09
N ASP A 93 -12.80 -18.25 -4.04
CA ASP A 93 -12.24 -19.61 -4.04
C ASP A 93 -13.06 -20.50 -5.00
N PRO A 94 -12.44 -21.05 -6.07
CA PRO A 94 -13.13 -21.84 -7.09
C PRO A 94 -13.80 -23.10 -6.55
N LEU A 95 -13.32 -23.64 -5.43
CA LEU A 95 -13.86 -24.85 -4.79
C LEU A 95 -15.10 -24.58 -3.93
N SER A 96 -15.44 -23.32 -3.68
CA SER A 96 -16.61 -22.91 -2.88
C SER A 96 -17.93 -23.03 -3.65
N GLN A 97 -17.85 -23.40 -4.92
CA GLN A 97 -18.99 -23.55 -5.81
C GLN A 97 -19.53 -24.98 -5.73
N SER A 98 -20.13 -25.32 -4.60
CA SER A 98 -21.04 -26.46 -4.50
C SER A 98 -22.49 -25.98 -4.70
N ASP A 99 -23.09 -26.36 -5.83
CA ASP A 99 -24.49 -26.76 -5.99
C ASP A 99 -25.64 -25.81 -5.61
N THR A 100 -25.63 -24.55 -6.04
CA THR A 100 -26.90 -23.82 -6.20
C THR A 100 -26.86 -22.93 -7.45
N LEU A 101 -27.94 -23.01 -8.25
CA LEU A 101 -28.21 -22.35 -9.53
C LEU A 101 -27.91 -23.17 -10.80
N THR A 102 -28.71 -24.23 -10.99
CA THR A 102 -29.15 -24.67 -12.32
C THR A 102 -29.98 -23.56 -12.98
N HIS A 103 -29.43 -22.91 -14.01
CA HIS A 103 -30.22 -22.33 -15.10
C HIS A 103 -29.57 -22.68 -16.44
N PRO A 104 -30.38 -22.96 -17.49
CA PRO A 104 -29.92 -23.57 -18.72
C PRO A 104 -29.28 -22.57 -19.69
N GLN A 105 -28.61 -23.16 -20.67
CA GLN A 105 -27.70 -22.60 -21.66
C GLN A 105 -28.25 -21.38 -22.45
N GLY A 106 -27.34 -20.43 -22.73
CA GLY A 106 -27.51 -19.34 -23.69
C GLY A 106 -26.24 -18.48 -23.72
N GLY A 107 -25.72 -18.17 -24.91
CA GLY A 107 -24.33 -17.72 -25.15
C GLY A 107 -23.88 -16.44 -24.42
N THR A 108 -22.55 -16.33 -24.25
CA THR A 108 -21.74 -15.25 -23.62
C THR A 108 -21.42 -15.37 -22.12
N GLN A 109 -20.99 -16.54 -21.62
CA GLN A 109 -20.58 -16.74 -20.22
C GLN A 109 -19.08 -16.43 -19.93
N SER A 110 -18.63 -15.20 -20.19
CA SER A 110 -17.32 -14.71 -19.67
C SER A 110 -17.44 -13.94 -18.35
N LEU A 111 -18.64 -13.87 -17.77
CA LEU A 111 -18.83 -13.49 -16.37
C LEU A 111 -18.35 -14.66 -15.51
N ARG A 112 -17.06 -14.64 -15.19
CA ARG A 112 -16.44 -15.43 -14.12
C ARG A 112 -17.40 -15.50 -12.94
N ARG A 113 -17.89 -16.71 -12.63
CA ARG A 113 -18.83 -17.03 -11.56
C ARG A 113 -18.51 -16.21 -10.31
N VAL A 114 -19.34 -15.19 -10.08
CA VAL A 114 -19.09 -14.14 -9.10
C VAL A 114 -19.51 -14.63 -7.72
N ASN A 115 -18.63 -14.49 -6.72
CA ASN A 115 -18.98 -14.77 -5.33
C ASN A 115 -19.98 -13.70 -4.84
N PRO A 116 -21.23 -14.07 -4.48
CA PRO A 116 -22.27 -13.09 -4.20
C PRO A 116 -21.88 -12.08 -3.11
N PHE A 117 -21.17 -12.55 -2.07
CA PHE A 117 -20.73 -11.67 -0.98
C PHE A 117 -19.62 -10.71 -1.43
N CYS A 118 -18.60 -11.18 -2.15
CA CYS A 118 -17.52 -10.30 -2.62
C CYS A 118 -18.05 -9.22 -3.57
N TYR A 119 -19.01 -9.57 -4.44
CA TYR A 119 -19.59 -8.61 -5.37
C TYR A 119 -20.49 -7.61 -4.70
N MET A 120 -21.36 -8.06 -3.79
CA MET A 120 -22.17 -7.15 -2.98
C MET A 120 -21.29 -6.20 -2.17
N LEU A 121 -20.20 -6.69 -1.59
CA LEU A 121 -19.24 -5.87 -0.86
C LEU A 121 -18.55 -4.86 -1.80
N PHE A 122 -18.11 -5.29 -2.99
CA PHE A 122 -17.53 -4.40 -3.99
C PHE A 122 -18.48 -3.26 -4.36
N GLU A 123 -19.71 -3.58 -4.76
CA GLU A 123 -20.72 -2.58 -5.17
C GLU A 123 -21.07 -1.63 -4.02
N ALA A 124 -21.19 -2.14 -2.79
CA ALA A 124 -21.45 -1.32 -1.62
C ALA A 124 -20.31 -0.35 -1.33
N LEU A 125 -19.06 -0.82 -1.31
CA LEU A 125 -17.90 0.04 -1.06
C LEU A 125 -17.72 1.09 -2.16
N ASN A 126 -17.95 0.72 -3.42
CA ASN A 126 -17.78 1.61 -4.56
C ASN A 126 -18.84 2.73 -4.54
N ARG A 127 -20.11 2.39 -4.30
CA ARG A 127 -21.21 3.36 -4.22
C ARG A 127 -21.05 4.34 -3.06
N GLU A 128 -20.64 3.86 -1.90
CA GLU A 128 -20.50 4.68 -0.69
C GLU A 128 -19.14 5.40 -0.60
N SER A 129 -18.29 5.28 -1.63
CA SER A 129 -16.91 5.80 -1.60
C SER A 129 -16.18 5.43 -0.30
N ALA A 130 -16.25 4.15 0.06
CA ALA A 130 -15.81 3.63 1.35
C ALA A 130 -14.82 2.48 1.20
N CYS A 131 -14.22 2.10 2.32
CA CYS A 131 -13.40 0.90 2.46
C CYS A 131 -13.85 0.10 3.68
N ALA A 132 -13.60 -1.20 3.67
CA ALA A 132 -13.87 -2.07 4.81
C ALA A 132 -12.59 -2.29 5.62
N VAL A 133 -12.67 -2.10 6.94
CA VAL A 133 -11.57 -2.38 7.86
C VAL A 133 -11.66 -3.84 8.30
N VAL A 134 -10.56 -4.55 8.13
CA VAL A 134 -10.41 -5.97 8.48
C VAL A 134 -9.46 -6.09 9.66
N ARG A 135 -9.85 -6.87 10.66
CA ARG A 135 -8.95 -7.27 11.75
C ARG A 135 -8.19 -8.52 11.35
N LEU A 136 -6.85 -8.46 11.41
CA LEU A 136 -5.99 -9.60 11.15
C LEU A 136 -5.63 -10.35 12.44
N ASP A 137 -5.51 -9.66 13.56
CA ASP A 137 -5.31 -10.33 14.85
C ASP A 137 -5.93 -9.58 16.03
N GLY A 138 -5.78 -10.16 17.23
CA GLY A 138 -6.23 -9.53 18.47
C GLY A 138 -5.30 -8.44 19.02
N ALA A 139 -4.14 -8.21 18.41
CA ALA A 139 -3.03 -7.42 18.94
C ALA A 139 -2.71 -6.18 18.08
N GLY A 140 -3.72 -5.59 17.43
CA GLY A 140 -3.57 -4.32 16.73
C GLY A 140 -3.11 -4.43 15.28
N TRP A 141 -3.30 -5.58 14.64
CA TRP A 141 -3.01 -5.77 13.22
C TRP A 141 -4.27 -5.70 12.37
N TYR A 142 -4.23 -4.88 11.32
CA TYR A 142 -5.38 -4.55 10.51
C TYR A 142 -5.04 -4.57 9.02
N ALA A 143 -6.07 -4.72 8.20
CA ALA A 143 -6.02 -4.53 6.77
C ALA A 143 -7.22 -3.69 6.32
N VAL A 144 -7.15 -3.15 5.10
CA VAL A 144 -8.24 -2.42 4.48
C VAL A 144 -8.61 -3.10 3.17
N VAL A 145 -9.89 -3.31 2.94
CA VAL A 145 -10.44 -3.81 1.68
C VAL A 145 -11.05 -2.65 0.91
N GLN A 146 -10.60 -2.46 -0.33
CA GLN A 146 -11.05 -1.40 -1.22
C GLN A 146 -11.57 -1.96 -2.55
N PRO A 147 -12.58 -1.30 -3.15
CA PRO A 147 -12.95 -1.58 -4.53
C PRO A 147 -11.84 -1.06 -5.46
N HIS A 148 -11.45 -1.87 -6.42
CA HIS A 148 -10.53 -1.49 -7.48
C HIS A 148 -11.17 -1.81 -8.83
N SER A 149 -11.23 -0.81 -9.71
CA SER A 149 -11.73 -0.96 -11.07
C SER A 149 -10.70 -0.45 -12.06
N GLU A 150 -10.20 -1.34 -12.92
CA GLU A 150 -9.37 -0.96 -14.06
C GLU A 150 -10.07 -1.43 -15.34
N LYS A 151 -10.52 -0.47 -16.16
CA LYS A 151 -11.25 -0.72 -17.41
C LYS A 151 -12.51 -1.58 -17.18
N LYS A 152 -12.49 -2.84 -17.64
CA LYS A 152 -13.61 -3.80 -17.52
C LYS A 152 -13.41 -4.79 -16.37
N ASN A 153 -12.32 -4.69 -15.62
CA ASN A 153 -12.02 -5.58 -14.52
C ASN A 153 -12.33 -4.90 -13.20
N VAL A 154 -13.17 -5.54 -12.40
CA VAL A 154 -13.48 -5.14 -11.03
C VAL A 154 -12.94 -6.18 -10.07
N ALA A 155 -12.33 -5.73 -8.99
CA ALA A 155 -11.79 -6.58 -7.94
C ALA A 155 -11.86 -5.89 -6.59
N LEU A 156 -11.84 -6.70 -5.54
CA LEU A 156 -11.52 -6.21 -4.20
C LEU A 156 -10.02 -6.34 -3.98
N VAL A 157 -9.41 -5.32 -3.40
CA VAL A 157 -7.99 -5.29 -3.04
C VAL A 157 -7.89 -5.18 -1.53
N LEU A 158 -7.11 -6.07 -0.93
CA LEU A 158 -6.75 -6.10 0.49
C LEU A 158 -5.35 -5.50 0.66
N SER A 159 -5.27 -4.37 1.34
CA SER A 159 -4.02 -3.73 1.75
C SER A 159 -3.76 -4.05 3.22
N VAL A 160 -2.74 -4.85 3.50
CA VAL A 160 -2.29 -5.19 4.86
C VAL A 160 -1.55 -4.00 5.41
N LEU A 161 -1.94 -3.51 6.58
CA LEU A 161 -1.30 -2.37 7.21
C LEU A 161 -0.23 -2.85 8.20
N PRO A 162 0.82 -2.06 8.47
CA PRO A 162 1.71 -2.30 9.59
C PRO A 162 0.94 -2.45 10.91
N ARG A 163 1.47 -3.26 11.84
CA ARG A 163 0.97 -3.34 13.21
C ARG A 163 0.93 -1.97 13.86
N ASN A 164 -0.13 -1.71 14.62
CA ASN A 164 -0.37 -0.44 15.29
C ASN A 164 -0.49 0.76 14.33
N SER A 165 -0.90 0.51 13.08
CA SER A 165 -1.16 1.57 12.11
C SER A 165 -2.12 2.64 12.63
N PHE A 166 -1.88 3.85 12.17
CA PHE A 166 -2.59 5.06 12.53
C PHE A 166 -3.27 5.65 11.30
N VAL A 167 -4.49 6.17 11.47
CA VAL A 167 -5.22 6.88 10.41
C VAL A 167 -5.18 8.38 10.70
N PRO A 168 -4.64 9.20 9.78
CA PRO A 168 -4.63 10.66 9.93
C PRO A 168 -6.01 11.23 10.26
N GLY A 169 -6.06 12.06 11.30
CA GLY A 169 -7.29 12.72 11.78
C GLY A 169 -8.26 11.84 12.58
N ILE A 170 -8.05 10.53 12.63
CA ILE A 170 -8.88 9.58 13.37
C ILE A 170 -8.16 9.06 14.61
N GLY A 171 -6.90 8.66 14.47
CA GLY A 171 -6.18 8.01 15.54
C GLY A 171 -5.72 6.59 15.21
N PRO A 172 -5.28 5.84 16.24
CA PRO A 172 -4.96 4.42 16.11
C PRO A 172 -6.14 3.60 15.58
N MET A 173 -5.87 2.61 14.72
CA MET A 173 -6.92 1.72 14.17
C MET A 173 -7.71 0.96 15.25
N SER A 174 -7.14 0.75 16.43
CA SER A 174 -7.84 0.15 17.57
C SER A 174 -8.99 1.01 18.12
N CYS A 175 -8.94 2.32 17.91
CA CYS A 175 -9.98 3.25 18.35
C CYS A 175 -11.22 3.24 17.43
N LEU A 176 -11.08 2.76 16.19
CA LEU A 176 -12.16 2.69 15.20
C LEU A 176 -13.23 1.64 15.49
N ILE A 177 -12.99 0.77 16.47
CA ILE A 177 -13.84 -0.39 16.76
C ILE A 177 -15.10 0.00 17.55
N ARG A 178 -15.22 1.24 18.04
CA ARG A 178 -16.41 1.69 18.76
C ARG A 178 -16.94 2.96 18.12
N GLY A 179 -18.19 2.92 17.66
CA GLY A 179 -18.97 4.07 17.19
C GLY A 179 -19.28 5.11 18.25
N LYS A 180 -18.31 5.41 19.14
CA LYS A 180 -18.28 6.67 19.84
C LYS A 180 -17.63 7.65 18.89
N GLU A 181 -18.43 8.53 18.31
CA GLU A 181 -17.88 9.72 17.66
C GLU A 181 -16.85 10.36 18.61
N PRO A 182 -15.61 10.63 18.14
CA PRO A 182 -14.69 11.44 18.91
C PRO A 182 -15.23 12.87 18.88
N ASN A 183 -16.13 13.18 19.82
CA ASN A 183 -16.81 14.46 20.05
C ASN A 183 -15.87 15.67 20.27
N LEU A 184 -14.55 15.49 20.13
CA LEU A 184 -13.55 16.55 20.32
C LEU A 184 -12.67 16.82 19.07
N LEU A 185 -12.69 15.96 18.04
CA LEU A 185 -11.90 16.18 16.81
C LEU A 185 -12.71 16.72 15.63
N LEU A 186 -14.05 16.66 15.69
CA LEU A 186 -14.92 17.21 14.65
C LEU A 186 -14.84 18.75 14.56
N GLN A 187 -14.65 19.45 15.69
CA GLN A 187 -14.58 20.92 15.71
C GLN A 187 -13.27 21.47 15.13
N MET A 188 -12.18 20.69 15.12
CA MET A 188 -10.94 21.09 14.46
C MET A 188 -10.96 20.80 12.95
N HIS A 189 -11.75 19.83 12.50
CA HIS A 189 -11.79 19.40 11.10
C HIS A 189 -12.76 20.19 10.21
N GLN A 190 -13.77 20.86 10.76
CA GLN A 190 -14.63 21.75 9.96
C GLN A 190 -13.85 22.92 9.33
N LYS A 191 -12.70 23.31 9.89
CA LYS A 191 -11.79 24.29 9.25
C LYS A 191 -10.89 23.67 8.17
N LEU A 192 -10.77 22.35 8.11
CA LEU A 192 -9.94 21.65 7.12
C LEU A 192 -10.74 21.25 5.87
N GLU A 193 -12.06 21.08 5.99
CA GLU A 193 -12.93 20.76 4.85
C GLU A 193 -13.00 21.90 3.82
N ASP A 194 -12.95 23.16 4.25
CA ASP A 194 -12.90 24.32 3.32
C ASP A 194 -11.56 24.44 2.58
N ALA A 195 -10.47 23.88 3.13
CA ALA A 195 -9.16 23.81 2.46
C ALA A 195 -8.98 22.53 1.64
N SER A 196 -9.90 21.56 1.76
CA SER A 196 -9.70 20.20 1.23
C SER A 196 -9.97 20.08 -0.27
N SER A 197 -10.69 21.01 -0.91
CA SER A 197 -10.84 20.97 -2.37
C SER A 197 -9.52 21.26 -3.11
N GLU A 198 -8.64 22.11 -2.55
CA GLU A 198 -7.29 22.33 -3.09
C GLU A 198 -6.29 21.28 -2.61
N PHE A 199 -6.46 20.74 -1.39
CA PHE A 199 -5.56 19.74 -0.82
C PHE A 199 -5.75 18.33 -1.43
N ILE A 200 -6.98 17.97 -1.81
CA ILE A 200 -7.34 16.68 -2.42
C ILE A 200 -6.96 16.64 -3.91
N GLU A 201 -7.04 17.76 -4.64
CA GLU A 201 -6.52 17.84 -6.01
C GLU A 201 -4.99 17.71 -6.09
N HIS A 202 -4.27 18.18 -5.06
CA HIS A 202 -2.81 18.04 -5.00
C HIS A 202 -2.29 16.65 -4.59
N HIS A 203 -3.14 15.78 -4.05
CA HIS A 203 -2.78 14.42 -3.62
C HIS A 203 -3.21 13.30 -4.59
N HIS A 204 -3.67 13.65 -5.78
CA HIS A 204 -3.56 12.76 -6.95
C HIS A 204 -2.08 12.65 -7.35
N PHE A 205 -1.28 12.05 -6.47
CA PHE A 205 0.04 11.55 -6.82
C PHE A 205 -0.16 10.35 -7.74
N SER A 206 -0.29 10.63 -9.02
CA SER A 206 0.00 9.61 -10.00
C SER A 206 1.51 9.42 -9.95
N LEU A 207 1.97 8.24 -9.54
CA LEU A 207 3.30 7.72 -9.89
C LEU A 207 3.51 7.63 -11.43
N SER A 208 2.64 8.27 -12.22
CA SER A 208 2.90 8.52 -13.62
C SER A 208 4.22 9.25 -13.77
N LYS A 209 4.88 8.93 -14.88
CA LYS A 209 6.15 9.49 -15.25
C LYS A 209 6.09 11.03 -15.24
N GLU A 210 5.02 11.59 -15.79
CA GLU A 210 4.81 13.03 -15.92
C GLU A 210 4.65 13.72 -14.56
N GLY A 211 3.91 13.09 -13.63
CA GLY A 211 3.72 13.62 -12.29
C GLY A 211 5.04 13.66 -11.51
N LEU A 212 5.82 12.58 -11.60
CA LEU A 212 7.12 12.48 -10.93
C LEU A 212 8.13 13.49 -11.47
N GLU A 213 8.19 13.67 -12.79
CA GLU A 213 9.07 14.65 -13.45
C GLU A 213 8.82 16.07 -12.96
N VAL A 214 7.55 16.49 -12.83
CA VAL A 214 7.18 17.82 -12.32
C VAL A 214 7.65 18.01 -10.87
N GLN A 215 7.48 17.00 -10.02
CA GLN A 215 7.88 17.11 -8.61
C GLN A 215 9.40 17.11 -8.44
N LEU A 216 10.14 16.29 -9.20
CA LEU A 216 11.60 16.29 -9.19
C LEU A 216 12.17 17.60 -9.72
N LYS A 217 11.51 18.23 -10.71
CA LYS A 217 11.90 19.56 -11.19
C LYS A 217 11.78 20.61 -10.08
N LYS A 218 10.72 20.59 -9.27
CA LYS A 218 10.59 21.48 -8.11
C LYS A 218 11.68 21.26 -7.07
N VAL A 219 12.08 20.02 -6.82
CA VAL A 219 13.24 19.71 -5.96
C VAL A 219 14.52 20.34 -6.50
N CYS A 220 14.77 20.26 -7.81
CA CYS A 220 15.90 20.96 -8.42
C CYS A 220 15.82 22.48 -8.19
N GLU A 221 14.66 23.09 -8.47
CA GLU A 221 14.44 24.52 -8.34
C GLU A 221 14.66 25.01 -6.90
N TYR A 222 14.16 24.27 -5.90
CA TYR A 222 14.34 24.62 -4.49
C TYR A 222 15.76 24.36 -4.00
N ALA A 223 16.42 23.30 -4.48
CA ALA A 223 17.83 23.05 -4.15
C ALA A 223 18.79 24.07 -4.77
N SER A 224 18.38 24.76 -5.83
CA SER A 224 19.15 25.84 -6.46
C SER A 224 18.99 27.21 -5.78
N ASP A 225 18.13 27.34 -4.78
CA ASP A 225 17.85 28.61 -4.13
C ASP A 225 17.92 28.46 -2.60
N PRO A 226 18.95 29.04 -1.94
CA PRO A 226 19.11 28.95 -0.49
C PRO A 226 17.91 29.48 0.29
N GLU A 227 17.17 30.45 -0.25
CA GLU A 227 15.98 31.01 0.40
C GLU A 227 14.80 30.02 0.43
N LYS A 228 14.87 28.94 -0.36
CA LYS A 228 13.82 27.92 -0.48
C LYS A 228 14.16 26.61 0.21
N PHE A 229 15.16 26.57 1.10
CA PHE A 229 15.55 25.33 1.77
C PHE A 229 14.47 24.73 2.67
N ASP A 230 13.64 25.56 3.30
CA ASP A 230 12.48 25.05 4.06
C ASP A 230 11.49 24.33 3.14
N LEU A 231 11.21 24.92 1.96
CA LEU A 231 10.37 24.30 0.93
C LEU A 231 10.99 23.03 0.35
N LEU A 232 12.33 22.98 0.24
CA LEU A 232 13.06 21.79 -0.16
C LEU A 232 12.89 20.68 0.88
N LEU A 233 13.02 20.99 2.17
CA LEU A 233 12.86 20.03 3.26
C LEU A 233 11.45 19.45 3.28
N ASP A 234 10.42 20.30 3.21
CA ASP A 234 9.03 19.86 3.12
C ASP A 234 8.81 18.93 1.92
N LYS A 235 9.44 19.26 0.78
CA LYS A 235 9.31 18.45 -0.43
C LYS A 235 10.05 17.11 -0.32
N CYS A 236 11.22 17.10 0.29
CA CYS A 236 11.99 15.90 0.56
C CYS A 236 11.28 14.99 1.58
N GLU A 237 10.62 15.55 2.60
CA GLU A 237 9.82 14.81 3.56
C GLU A 237 8.57 14.21 2.89
N HIS A 238 7.92 14.98 1.99
CA HIS A 238 6.85 14.46 1.15
C HIS A 238 7.34 13.28 0.28
N PHE A 239 8.52 13.36 -0.32
CA PHE A 239 9.11 12.23 -1.05
C PHE A 239 9.45 11.03 -0.15
N ARG A 240 9.89 11.25 1.10
CA ARG A 240 10.07 10.20 2.11
C ARG A 240 8.77 9.49 2.45
N HIS A 241 7.71 10.25 2.66
CA HIS A 241 6.38 9.68 2.83
C HIS A 241 5.98 8.87 1.60
N LEU A 242 6.07 9.44 0.39
CA LEU A 242 5.72 8.72 -0.84
C LEU A 242 6.54 7.45 -1.06
N ALA A 243 7.86 7.51 -0.85
CA ALA A 243 8.75 6.37 -0.98
C ALA A 243 8.39 5.26 0.02
N PHE A 244 7.99 5.62 1.24
CA PHE A 244 7.51 4.68 2.22
C PHE A 244 6.12 4.13 1.86
N LEU A 245 5.17 5.00 1.52
CA LEU A 245 3.80 4.64 1.15
C LEU A 245 3.75 3.68 -0.03
N HIS A 246 4.61 3.90 -1.03
CA HIS A 246 4.67 3.08 -2.24
C HIS A 246 5.76 2.00 -2.19
N LEU A 247 6.40 1.79 -1.03
CA LEU A 247 7.49 0.81 -0.85
C LEU A 247 8.58 0.93 -1.93
N CYS A 248 8.90 2.16 -2.33
CA CYS A 248 9.86 2.49 -3.37
C CYS A 248 11.05 3.25 -2.77
N PRO A 249 11.94 2.58 -2.01
CA PRO A 249 13.12 3.23 -1.41
C PRO A 249 14.08 3.79 -2.47
N GLN A 250 14.05 3.22 -3.68
CA GLN A 250 14.81 3.71 -4.83
C GLN A 250 14.42 5.14 -5.23
N LEU A 251 13.20 5.58 -4.91
CA LEU A 251 12.76 6.95 -5.13
C LEU A 251 13.61 7.95 -4.34
N LEU A 252 13.94 7.64 -3.09
CA LEU A 252 14.79 8.50 -2.26
C LEU A 252 16.22 8.57 -2.76
N LEU A 253 16.73 7.46 -3.30
CA LEU A 253 18.03 7.45 -3.95
C LEU A 253 18.04 8.34 -5.20
N SER A 254 16.96 8.32 -5.99
CA SER A 254 16.78 9.21 -7.13
C SER A 254 16.72 10.68 -6.72
N VAL A 255 15.94 11.03 -5.69
CA VAL A 255 15.86 12.39 -5.15
C VAL A 255 17.23 12.85 -4.63
N ALA A 256 17.92 12.00 -3.87
CA ALA A 256 19.27 12.28 -3.37
C ALA A 256 20.28 12.52 -4.51
N ASN A 257 20.19 11.75 -5.61
CA ASN A 257 21.04 11.95 -6.78
C ASN A 257 20.76 13.27 -7.49
N VAL A 258 19.49 13.69 -7.56
CA VAL A 258 19.10 14.99 -8.09
C VAL A 258 19.69 16.12 -7.25
N VAL A 259 19.53 16.06 -5.93
CA VAL A 259 20.12 17.05 -5.00
C VAL A 259 21.65 17.08 -5.13
N LYS A 260 22.29 15.91 -5.26
CA LYS A 260 23.74 15.79 -5.48
C LYS A 260 24.17 16.44 -6.80
N HIS A 261 23.35 16.36 -7.85
CA HIS A 261 23.65 17.03 -9.12
C HIS A 261 23.62 18.55 -8.98
N VAL A 262 22.63 19.09 -8.26
CA VAL A 262 22.55 20.53 -7.96
C VAL A 262 23.73 20.98 -7.10
N MET A 263 24.11 20.19 -6.10
CA MET A 263 25.25 20.47 -5.22
C MET A 263 26.56 20.70 -6.01
N LYS A 264 26.80 19.94 -7.08
CA LYS A 264 27.99 20.12 -7.94
C LYS A 264 28.08 21.50 -8.60
N GLN A 265 26.95 22.18 -8.81
CA GLN A 265 26.92 23.52 -9.40
C GLN A 265 27.44 24.60 -8.43
N TYR A 266 27.50 24.30 -7.13
CA TYR A 266 28.01 25.21 -6.09
C TYR A 266 29.49 25.02 -5.78
N GLU A 267 30.12 23.93 -6.26
CA GLU A 267 31.55 23.64 -6.01
C GLU A 267 32.47 24.77 -6.49
N ASN A 268 32.03 25.56 -7.47
CA ASN A 268 32.80 26.66 -8.05
C ASN A 268 32.45 28.06 -7.47
N LYS A 269 31.54 28.16 -6.50
CA LYS A 269 30.98 29.46 -6.02
C LYS A 269 31.66 30.04 -4.77
N GLY A 270 32.83 29.54 -4.37
CA GLY A 270 33.60 30.08 -3.23
C GLY A 270 32.94 29.83 -1.86
N GLU A 271 33.19 30.71 -0.88
CA GLU A 271 32.77 30.53 0.53
C GLU A 271 31.25 30.43 0.72
N ASN A 272 30.46 31.21 -0.01
CA ASN A 272 28.99 31.10 0.01
C ASN A 272 28.49 29.75 -0.53
N GLY A 273 29.24 29.11 -1.42
CA GLY A 273 28.94 27.76 -1.92
C GLY A 273 29.15 26.68 -0.86
N GLN A 274 30.10 26.87 0.06
CA GLN A 274 30.44 25.84 1.06
C GLN A 274 29.32 25.60 2.06
N HIS A 275 28.63 26.64 2.53
CA HIS A 275 27.49 26.51 3.43
C HIS A 275 26.32 25.74 2.78
N ILE A 276 26.05 26.03 1.50
CA ILE A 276 25.03 25.34 0.70
C ILE A 276 25.40 23.86 0.51
N ILE A 277 26.65 23.58 0.15
CA ILE A 277 27.14 22.20 -0.02
C ILE A 277 27.02 21.42 1.29
N ALA A 278 27.37 22.03 2.42
CA ALA A 278 27.26 21.39 3.73
C ALA A 278 25.80 21.02 4.06
N PHE A 279 24.86 21.95 3.85
CA PHE A 279 23.43 21.70 4.04
C PHE A 279 22.91 20.56 3.15
N LEU A 280 23.18 20.64 1.83
CA LEU A 280 22.72 19.62 0.88
C LEU A 280 23.36 18.24 1.14
N THR A 281 24.61 18.21 1.62
CA THR A 281 25.28 16.96 2.01
C THR A 281 24.59 16.29 3.20
N LYS A 282 24.23 17.07 4.23
CA LYS A 282 23.46 16.56 5.39
C LYS A 282 22.09 16.07 4.96
N LEU A 283 21.38 16.82 4.12
CA LEU A 283 20.09 16.43 3.55
C LEU A 283 20.18 15.10 2.79
N ILE A 284 21.19 14.93 1.93
CA ILE A 284 21.43 13.67 1.20
C ILE A 284 21.68 12.50 2.17
N SER A 285 22.42 12.73 3.25
CA SER A 285 22.65 11.68 4.27
C SER A 285 21.33 11.25 4.90
N LYS A 286 20.50 12.22 5.33
CA LYS A 286 19.21 11.92 5.96
C LYS A 286 18.18 11.33 5.00
N LEU A 287 18.20 11.70 3.72
CA LEU A 287 17.35 11.07 2.69
C LEU A 287 17.66 9.59 2.46
N LYS A 288 18.91 9.16 2.72
CA LYS A 288 19.30 7.75 2.64
C LYS A 288 18.86 6.96 3.88
N GLU A 289 18.56 7.64 4.98
CA GLU A 289 18.01 7.04 6.18
C GLU A 289 16.49 6.90 6.00
N LEU A 290 16.01 5.65 5.87
CA LEU A 290 14.58 5.32 5.73
C LEU A 290 13.80 5.37 7.06
N ASN A 291 14.22 6.23 7.98
CA ASN A 291 13.59 6.33 9.30
C ASN A 291 12.54 7.43 9.31
N LEU A 292 11.26 7.06 9.21
CA LEU A 292 10.12 7.99 9.30
C LEU A 292 9.78 8.43 10.73
N ASP A 293 10.31 7.77 11.75
CA ASP A 293 9.99 8.10 13.15
C ASP A 293 10.60 9.44 13.57
N GLN A 294 11.47 10.02 12.74
CA GLN A 294 12.06 11.34 12.95
C GLN A 294 11.86 12.21 11.71
N PRO A 295 11.42 13.47 11.87
CA PRO A 295 11.31 14.42 10.76
C PRO A 295 12.68 14.74 10.17
N LEU A 296 12.73 15.07 8.87
CA LEU A 296 13.91 15.67 8.25
C LEU A 296 14.23 17.02 8.90
N VAL A 297 15.13 17.03 9.87
CA VAL A 297 15.73 18.25 10.43
C VAL A 297 17.15 18.35 9.93
N VAL A 298 17.55 19.45 9.31
CA VAL A 298 18.95 19.66 8.90
C VAL A 298 19.45 20.91 9.63
N ASP A 299 20.05 20.69 10.80
CA ASP A 299 20.79 21.72 11.56
C ASP A 299 22.12 22.06 10.87
#